data_AF-A0A1S2M2K8-F1
#
_entry.id   AF-A0A1S2M2K8-F1
#
_cell.length_a   1.000
_cell.length_b   1.000
_cell.length_c   1.000
_cell.angle_alpha   90.00
_cell.angle_beta   90.00
_cell.angle_gamma   90.00
#
_symmetry.space_group_name_H-M   'P 1'
#
loop_
_entity.id
_entity.type
_entity.pdbx_description
1 polymer ?
#
loop_
_entity_poly.entity_id
_entity_poly.type
_entity_poly.pdbx_seq_one_letter_code
_entity_poly.pdbx_strand_id
1 'polypeptide(L)'
;MTQKINHHLKQYLDVLKSNYHVKIKKNGLVAFNNDSKRYWSIQILNIHNRKKPSYMVGSYFQWLATESKNIISVSFQDKSYSLYVKFLKTPVLILTIQTTTNQKVVLHVTGGLLAKKNQIGTFTFLMTEKGERFIVALERFEPSLPWWVYRITQAPIHEFVMKRFQMKNV
;
A
#
# COMPACT_ATOMS: atom_id res chain seq x y z
N MET A 1 -3.12 18.17 -21.58
CA MET A 1 -2.83 18.75 -20.25
C MET A 1 -1.90 17.80 -19.51
N THR A 2 -0.60 17.97 -19.69
CA THR A 2 0.44 17.02 -19.24
C THR A 2 0.54 17.10 -17.72
N GLN A 3 0.01 16.10 -17.02
CA GLN A 3 0.26 15.94 -15.59
C GLN A 3 1.79 15.92 -15.41
N LYS A 4 2.36 16.96 -14.77
CA LYS A 4 3.75 16.94 -14.34
C LYS A 4 3.90 15.68 -13.49
N ILE A 5 4.52 14.65 -14.06
CA ILE A 5 4.87 13.43 -13.34
C ILE A 5 5.72 13.90 -12.17
N ASN A 6 5.17 13.74 -10.96
CA ASN A 6 5.84 14.16 -9.74
C ASN A 6 7.23 13.51 -9.72
N HIS A 7 8.30 14.27 -9.43
CA HIS A 7 9.69 13.81 -9.55
C HIS A 7 9.90 12.44 -8.86
N HIS A 8 9.23 12.22 -7.73
CA HIS A 8 9.24 10.94 -7.02
C HIS A 8 8.65 9.75 -7.81
N LEU A 9 7.60 9.95 -8.62
CA LEU A 9 7.07 8.89 -9.48
C LEU A 9 8.04 8.54 -10.60
N LYS A 10 8.87 9.48 -11.05
CA LYS A 10 9.86 9.23 -12.10
C LYS A 10 10.86 8.14 -11.67
N GLN A 11 11.34 8.20 -10.43
CA GLN A 11 12.23 7.19 -9.86
C GLN A 11 11.61 5.78 -9.90
N TYR A 12 10.32 5.66 -9.57
CA TYR A 12 9.62 4.38 -9.69
C TYR A 12 9.40 3.95 -11.15
N LEU A 13 9.07 4.89 -12.04
CA LEU A 13 8.84 4.60 -13.44
C LEU A 13 10.10 4.04 -14.13
N ASP A 14 11.27 4.58 -13.82
CA ASP A 14 12.53 4.14 -14.43
C ASP A 14 12.85 2.68 -14.05
N VAL A 15 12.55 2.29 -12.81
CA VAL A 15 12.69 0.89 -12.36
C VAL A 15 11.64 -0.02 -12.98
N LEU A 16 10.40 0.44 -13.12
CA LEU A 16 9.27 -0.40 -13.50
C LEU A 16 9.15 -0.61 -15.02
N LYS A 17 9.51 0.38 -15.84
CA LYS A 17 9.32 0.33 -17.30
C LYS A 17 10.08 -0.81 -17.99
N SER A 18 11.18 -1.28 -17.40
CA SER A 18 12.00 -2.34 -18.00
C SER A 18 11.31 -3.71 -17.98
N ASN A 19 10.53 -4.00 -16.94
CA ASN A 19 10.05 -5.36 -16.66
C ASN A 19 8.57 -5.42 -16.26
N TYR A 20 7.88 -4.28 -16.12
CA TYR A 20 6.49 -4.26 -15.66
C TYR A 20 5.59 -3.52 -16.65
N HIS A 21 4.35 -4.01 -16.76
CA HIS A 21 3.28 -3.28 -17.41
C HIS A 21 2.81 -2.18 -16.47
N VAL A 22 3.12 -0.93 -16.80
CA VAL A 22 2.78 0.24 -16.00
C VAL A 22 1.47 0.86 -16.47
N LYS A 23 0.59 1.19 -15.53
CA LYS A 23 -0.60 2.01 -15.73
C LYS A 23 -0.53 3.25 -14.85
N ILE A 24 -0.39 4.41 -15.47
CA ILE A 24 -0.38 5.71 -14.78
C ILE A 24 -1.81 6.07 -14.38
N LYS A 25 -1.98 6.62 -13.16
CA LYS A 25 -3.24 7.08 -12.61
C LYS A 25 -3.12 8.55 -12.19
N LYS A 26 -4.26 9.21 -11.94
CA LYS A 26 -4.32 10.64 -11.56
C LYS A 26 -3.41 10.97 -10.36
N ASN A 27 -3.41 10.12 -9.32
CA ASN A 27 -2.66 10.33 -8.08
C ASN A 27 -1.64 9.21 -7.82
N GLY A 28 -1.04 8.64 -8.87
CA GLY A 28 -0.08 7.55 -8.68
C GLY A 28 0.07 6.66 -9.90
N LEU A 29 0.48 5.42 -9.67
CA LEU A 29 0.60 4.40 -10.71
C LEU A 29 0.43 3.00 -10.13
N VAL A 30 0.09 2.06 -10.99
CA VAL A 30 0.16 0.64 -10.68
C VAL A 30 1.02 -0.03 -11.73
N ALA A 31 1.75 -1.07 -11.35
CA ALA A 31 2.57 -1.83 -12.28
C ALA A 31 2.52 -3.31 -11.94
N PHE A 32 2.53 -4.16 -12.97
CA PHE A 32 2.47 -5.60 -12.77
C PHE A 32 3.31 -6.36 -13.81
N ASN A 33 3.89 -7.48 -13.40
CA ASN A 33 4.61 -8.39 -14.27
C ASN A 33 3.91 -9.75 -14.21
N ASN A 34 3.50 -10.27 -15.37
CA ASN A 34 2.71 -11.51 -15.44
C ASN A 34 3.55 -12.76 -15.19
N ASP A 35 4.83 -12.76 -15.58
CA ASP A 35 5.72 -13.91 -15.48
C ASP A 35 6.12 -14.16 -14.02
N SER A 36 6.61 -13.11 -13.35
CA SER A 36 6.94 -13.12 -11.93
C SER A 36 5.72 -13.03 -11.01
N LYS A 37 4.53 -12.73 -11.55
CA LYS A 37 3.28 -12.52 -10.80
C LYS A 37 3.45 -11.50 -9.66
N ARG A 38 4.14 -10.39 -9.96
CA ARG A 38 4.44 -9.31 -9.02
C ARG A 38 3.62 -8.07 -9.27
N TYR A 39 3.23 -7.41 -8.20
CA TYR A 39 2.40 -6.20 -8.24
C TYR A 39 3.02 -5.04 -7.48
N TRP A 40 2.88 -3.85 -8.04
CA TRP A 40 3.25 -2.57 -7.44
C TRP A 40 2.06 -1.62 -7.50
N SER A 41 1.83 -0.88 -6.42
CA SER A 41 0.86 0.21 -6.35
C SER A 41 1.47 1.36 -5.59
N ILE A 42 1.71 2.47 -6.28
CA ILE A 42 2.27 3.69 -5.71
C ILE A 42 1.20 4.76 -5.78
N GLN A 43 0.90 5.36 -4.64
CA GLN A 43 -0.16 6.35 -4.50
C GLN A 43 0.34 7.59 -3.79
N ILE A 44 -0.15 8.74 -4.23
CA ILE A 44 0.18 10.04 -3.67
C ILE A 44 -1.05 10.56 -2.95
N LEU A 45 -0.89 10.81 -1.67
CA LEU A 45 -1.88 11.45 -0.81
C LEU A 45 -1.41 12.88 -0.55
N ASN A 46 -2.25 13.87 -0.88
CA ASN A 46 -2.01 15.27 -0.49
C ASN A 46 -2.55 15.46 0.91
N ILE A 47 -1.75 16.00 1.84
CA ILE A 47 -2.10 16.21 3.24
C ILE A 47 -2.15 17.71 3.57
N HIS A 48 -3.13 18.13 4.35
CA HIS A 48 -3.27 19.54 4.74
C HIS A 48 -2.27 19.95 5.83
N ASN A 49 -1.93 19.02 6.72
CA ASN A 49 -1.01 19.24 7.84
C ASN A 49 0.09 18.18 7.88
N ARG A 50 1.32 18.59 8.21
CA ARG A 50 2.45 17.68 8.37
C ARG A 50 2.15 16.65 9.47
N LYS A 51 2.10 15.38 9.08
CA LYS A 51 1.89 14.25 10.00
C LYS A 51 3.14 13.38 10.02
N LYS A 52 3.49 12.80 11.17
CA LYS A 52 4.60 11.84 11.25
C LYS A 52 4.23 10.56 10.46
N PRO A 53 5.17 9.93 9.74
CA PRO A 53 4.89 8.68 9.01
C PRO A 53 4.34 7.56 9.90
N SER A 54 4.83 7.41 11.14
CA SER A 54 4.29 6.44 12.10
C SER A 54 2.83 6.69 12.46
N TYR A 55 2.46 7.96 12.62
CA TYR A 55 1.06 8.35 12.85
C TYR A 55 0.19 8.02 11.63
N MET A 56 0.68 8.26 10.42
CA MET A 56 -0.04 7.94 9.18
C MET A 56 -0.30 6.45 9.02
N VAL A 57 0.68 5.60 9.36
CA VAL A 57 0.53 4.14 9.35
C VAL A 57 -0.56 3.71 10.32
N GLY A 58 -0.51 4.17 11.58
CA GLY A 58 -1.52 3.83 12.58
C GLY A 58 -2.91 4.30 12.16
N SER A 59 -3.02 5.54 11.68
CA SER A 59 -4.27 6.12 11.19
C SER A 59 -4.85 5.35 10.01
N TYR A 60 -4.00 4.89 9.08
CA TYR A 60 -4.43 4.08 7.95
C TYR A 60 -5.07 2.77 8.39
N PHE A 61 -4.42 2.01 9.28
CA PHE A 61 -4.94 0.72 9.73
C PHE A 61 -6.19 0.88 10.61
N GLN A 62 -6.23 1.89 11.47
CA GLN A 62 -7.42 2.22 12.25
C GLN A 62 -8.59 2.60 11.35
N TRP A 63 -8.37 3.48 10.38
CA TRP A 63 -9.40 3.86 9.42
C TRP A 63 -9.87 2.68 8.55
N LEU A 64 -8.95 1.80 8.14
CA LEU A 64 -9.30 0.60 7.38
C LEU A 64 -10.24 -0.30 8.18
N ALA A 65 -9.98 -0.50 9.47
CA ALA A 65 -10.85 -1.27 10.35
C ALA A 65 -12.23 -0.60 10.49
N THR A 66 -12.29 0.70 10.78
CA THR A 66 -13.55 1.41 11.03
C THR A 66 -14.41 1.57 9.77
N GLU A 67 -13.82 1.94 8.64
CA GLU A 67 -14.57 2.16 7.39
C GLU A 67 -15.09 0.85 6.78
N SER A 68 -14.43 -0.27 7.08
CA SER A 68 -14.84 -1.58 6.56
C SER A 68 -16.16 -2.11 7.14
N LYS A 69 -16.79 -1.41 8.10
CA LYS A 69 -18.06 -1.81 8.73
C LYS A 69 -18.04 -3.26 9.25
N ASN A 70 -17.03 -3.61 10.04
CA ASN A 70 -16.79 -4.95 10.62
C ASN A 70 -16.44 -6.05 9.60
N ILE A 71 -16.10 -5.70 8.36
CA ILE A 71 -15.58 -6.67 7.38
C ILE A 71 -14.10 -6.95 7.65
N ILE A 72 -13.33 -5.91 7.98
CA ILE A 72 -11.90 -6.00 8.27
C ILE A 72 -11.69 -5.63 9.73
N SER A 73 -10.99 -6.48 10.47
CA SER A 73 -10.42 -6.12 11.76
C SER A 73 -8.90 -6.10 11.68
N VAL A 74 -8.29 -5.23 12.47
CA VAL A 74 -6.83 -5.09 12.52
C VAL A 74 -6.38 -5.26 13.95
N SER A 75 -5.39 -6.12 14.16
CA SER A 75 -4.66 -6.25 15.42
C SER A 75 -3.24 -5.73 15.24
N PHE A 76 -2.70 -5.08 16.27
CA PHE A 76 -1.31 -4.64 16.32
C PHE A 76 -0.61 -5.23 17.54
N GLN A 77 0.40 -6.06 17.30
CA GLN A 77 1.20 -6.72 18.34
C GLN A 77 2.63 -6.89 17.83
N ASP A 78 3.64 -6.69 18.70
CA ASP A 78 5.05 -6.90 18.38
C ASP A 78 5.49 -6.27 17.05
N LYS A 79 5.15 -4.98 16.87
CA LYS A 79 5.44 -4.19 15.64
C LYS A 79 4.80 -4.75 14.36
N SER A 80 3.82 -5.63 14.49
CA SER A 80 3.14 -6.29 13.36
C SER A 80 1.66 -5.97 13.33
N TYR A 81 1.17 -5.55 12.16
CA TYR A 81 -0.24 -5.43 11.86
C TYR A 81 -0.76 -6.71 11.24
N SER A 82 -1.78 -7.30 11.86
CA SER A 82 -2.49 -8.48 11.34
C SER A 82 -3.90 -8.08 10.94
N LEU A 83 -4.21 -8.26 9.65
CA LEU A 83 -5.52 -7.96 9.08
C LEU A 83 -6.33 -9.26 9.01
N TYR A 84 -7.55 -9.21 9.51
CA TYR A 84 -8.50 -10.31 9.45
C TYR A 84 -9.70 -9.87 8.64
N VAL A 85 -10.29 -10.82 7.92
CA VAL A 85 -11.59 -10.63 7.26
C VAL A 85 -12.64 -11.40 8.06
N LYS A 86 -13.83 -10.82 8.16
CA LYS A 86 -14.98 -11.44 8.82
C LYS A 86 -15.14 -12.91 8.40
N PHE A 87 -15.39 -13.78 9.38
CA PHE A 87 -15.51 -15.24 9.23
C PHE A 87 -14.21 -16.02 9.01
N LEU A 88 -13.05 -15.36 8.83
CA LEU A 88 -11.75 -16.03 8.78
C LEU A 88 -11.04 -15.94 10.13
N LYS A 89 -10.64 -17.09 10.67
CA LYS A 89 -9.86 -17.18 11.93
C LYS A 89 -8.38 -16.84 11.72
N THR A 90 -7.87 -17.02 10.52
CA THR A 90 -6.49 -16.73 10.15
C THR A 90 -6.37 -15.35 9.50
N PRO A 91 -5.30 -14.59 9.79
CA PRO A 91 -5.10 -13.30 9.16
C PRO A 91 -4.93 -13.43 7.65
N VAL A 92 -5.56 -12.52 6.90
CA VAL A 92 -5.43 -12.45 5.45
C VAL A 92 -4.12 -11.79 5.02
N LEU A 93 -3.58 -10.92 5.86
CA LEU A 93 -2.32 -10.22 5.61
C LEU A 93 -1.65 -9.88 6.93
N ILE A 94 -0.34 -10.11 7.02
CA ILE A 94 0.50 -9.73 8.15
C ILE A 94 1.62 -8.83 7.62
N LEU A 95 1.78 -7.68 8.26
CA LEU A 95 2.75 -6.64 7.92
C LEU A 95 3.58 -6.29 9.14
N THR A 96 4.90 -6.48 9.08
CA THR A 96 5.80 -6.20 10.19
C THR A 96 6.63 -4.95 9.90
N ILE A 97 6.66 -4.00 10.84
CA ILE A 97 7.48 -2.79 10.71
C ILE A 97 8.97 -3.18 10.73
N GLN A 98 9.65 -2.92 9.62
CA GLN A 98 11.09 -3.15 9.46
C GLN A 98 11.90 -1.88 9.75
N THR A 99 11.38 -0.73 9.35
CA THR A 99 12.11 0.55 9.47
C THR A 99 11.15 1.67 9.79
N THR A 100 11.54 2.51 10.75
CA THR A 100 10.84 3.74 11.11
C THR A 100 11.85 4.86 11.17
N THR A 101 11.62 5.93 10.42
CA THR A 101 12.39 7.18 10.48
C THR A 101 11.44 8.37 10.55
N ASN A 102 12.00 9.58 10.66
CA ASN A 102 11.22 10.82 10.63
C ASN A 102 10.52 11.07 9.28
N GLN A 103 10.96 10.41 8.21
CA GLN A 103 10.46 10.60 6.85
C GLN A 103 9.75 9.36 6.28
N LYS A 104 10.03 8.15 6.77
CA LYS A 104 9.38 6.94 6.26
C LYS A 104 9.10 5.89 7.32
N VAL A 105 8.07 5.09 7.08
CA VAL A 105 7.87 3.78 7.72
C VAL A 105 7.77 2.73 6.62
N VAL A 106 8.52 1.64 6.77
CA VAL A 106 8.51 0.50 5.86
C VAL A 106 7.98 -0.71 6.62
N LEU A 107 6.90 -1.29 6.12
CA LEU A 107 6.35 -2.55 6.58
C LEU A 107 6.69 -3.64 5.57
N HIS A 108 7.15 -4.79 6.03
CA HIS A 108 7.37 -5.97 5.19
C HIS A 108 6.18 -6.92 5.31
N VAL A 109 5.73 -7.46 4.18
CA VAL A 109 4.70 -8.49 4.14
C VAL A 109 5.31 -9.80 4.62
N THR A 110 4.98 -10.18 5.84
CA THR A 110 5.55 -11.35 6.51
C THR A 110 4.65 -12.58 6.46
N GLY A 111 3.37 -12.42 6.10
CA GLY A 111 2.47 -13.56 5.93
C GLY A 111 0.99 -13.21 5.74
N GLY A 112 0.14 -14.17 6.07
CA GLY A 112 -1.31 -14.13 5.88
C GLY A 112 -1.76 -14.88 4.62
N LEU A 113 -3.06 -15.19 4.56
CA LEU A 113 -3.63 -16.02 3.49
C LEU A 113 -3.44 -15.46 2.08
N LEU A 114 -3.32 -14.13 1.91
CA LEU A 114 -3.18 -13.45 0.62
C LEU A 114 -1.72 -13.29 0.17
N ALA A 115 -0.78 -13.62 1.04
CA ALA A 115 0.65 -13.43 0.83
C ALA A 115 1.33 -14.76 0.49
N LYS A 116 2.17 -14.80 -0.55
CA LYS A 116 3.10 -15.93 -0.71
C LYS A 116 4.08 -15.98 0.46
N LYS A 117 4.47 -17.21 0.83
CA LYS A 117 5.55 -17.46 1.81
C LYS A 117 6.86 -16.84 1.30
N ASN A 118 7.65 -16.27 2.22
CA ASN A 118 8.97 -15.69 1.94
C ASN A 118 8.99 -14.61 0.84
N GLN A 119 7.87 -13.91 0.62
CA GLN A 119 7.85 -12.80 -0.34
C GLN A 119 8.65 -11.60 0.18
N ILE A 120 9.07 -10.74 -0.75
CA ILE A 120 9.85 -9.52 -0.46
C ILE A 120 9.01 -8.23 -0.57
N GLY A 121 7.69 -8.37 -0.54
CA GLY A 121 6.75 -7.27 -0.74
C GLY A 121 6.77 -6.28 0.42
N THR A 122 6.91 -4.99 0.13
CA THR A 122 6.95 -3.92 1.14
C THR A 122 5.76 -2.99 0.99
N PHE A 123 5.29 -2.46 2.12
CA PHE A 123 4.30 -1.41 2.19
C PHE A 123 4.90 -0.20 2.91
N THR A 124 5.19 0.84 2.15
CA THR A 124 5.98 1.99 2.58
C THR A 124 5.12 3.24 2.63
N PHE A 125 5.19 3.96 3.75
CA PHE A 125 4.67 5.32 3.89
C PHE A 125 5.85 6.28 3.92
N LEU A 126 5.99 7.12 2.90
CA LEU A 126 7.07 8.09 2.75
C LEU A 126 6.49 9.50 2.71
N MET A 127 6.90 10.35 3.63
CA MET A 127 6.61 11.77 3.61
C MET A 127 7.58 12.47 2.67
N THR A 128 7.06 13.25 1.72
CA THR A 128 7.90 14.09 0.84
C THR A 128 8.58 15.21 1.63
N GLU A 129 9.68 15.74 1.12
CA GLU A 129 10.54 16.70 1.83
C GLU A 129 9.82 17.97 2.31
N LYS A 130 8.80 18.42 1.57
CA LYS A 130 7.98 19.59 1.94
C LYS A 130 6.92 19.29 3.01
N GLY A 131 6.71 18.03 3.38
CA GLY A 131 5.70 17.64 4.39
C GLY A 131 4.24 17.76 3.94
N GLU A 132 4.00 18.11 2.67
CA GLU A 132 2.66 18.35 2.09
C GLU A 132 2.04 17.08 1.47
N ARG A 133 2.84 16.05 1.26
CA ARG A 133 2.41 14.82 0.58
C ARG A 133 3.01 13.58 1.22
N PHE A 134 2.23 12.51 1.14
CA PHE A 134 2.65 11.15 1.43
C PHE A 134 2.63 10.30 0.17
N ILE A 135 3.67 9.49 0.00
CA ILE A 135 3.74 8.41 -0.96
C ILE A 135 3.46 7.13 -0.20
N VAL A 136 2.39 6.44 -0.58
CA VAL A 136 2.04 5.12 -0.08
C VAL A 136 2.35 4.12 -1.18
N ALA A 137 3.39 3.31 -0.97
CA ALA A 137 3.92 2.39 -1.97
C ALA A 137 3.80 0.95 -1.47
N LEU A 138 2.98 0.16 -2.16
CA LEU A 138 3.05 -1.29 -2.12
C LEU A 138 4.00 -1.74 -3.24
N GLU A 139 5.12 -2.35 -2.88
CA GLU A 139 6.21 -2.69 -3.79
C GLU A 139 6.40 -4.20 -3.81
N ARG A 140 6.59 -4.80 -5.00
CA ARG A 140 6.94 -6.23 -5.18
C ARG A 140 6.01 -7.20 -4.43
N PHE A 141 4.73 -6.86 -4.31
CA PHE A 141 3.77 -7.74 -3.65
C PHE A 141 3.53 -8.99 -4.47
N GLU A 142 3.56 -10.15 -3.82
CA GLU A 142 3.32 -11.45 -4.43
C GLU A 142 2.06 -12.10 -3.83
N PRO A 143 0.94 -12.09 -4.57
CA PRO A 143 -0.29 -12.69 -4.09
C PRO A 143 -0.20 -14.22 -4.08
N SER A 144 -0.79 -14.82 -3.06
CA SER A 144 -1.09 -16.27 -3.04
C SER A 144 -2.34 -16.63 -3.86
N LEU A 145 -3.25 -15.66 -4.07
CA LEU A 145 -4.44 -15.82 -4.89
C LEU A 145 -4.08 -16.08 -6.36
N PRO A 146 -4.96 -16.75 -7.14
CA PRO A 146 -4.83 -16.83 -8.57
C PRO A 146 -4.60 -15.44 -9.17
N TRP A 147 -3.56 -15.30 -9.99
CA TRP A 147 -3.06 -14.00 -10.46
C TRP A 147 -4.15 -13.12 -11.09
N TRP A 148 -5.04 -13.72 -11.88
CA TRP A 148 -6.15 -13.01 -12.52
C TRP A 148 -7.16 -12.45 -11.50
N VAL A 149 -7.51 -13.21 -10.46
CA VAL A 149 -8.41 -12.79 -9.36
C VAL A 149 -7.82 -11.61 -8.62
N TYR A 150 -6.53 -11.68 -8.29
CA TYR A 150 -5.85 -10.60 -7.58
C TYR A 150 -5.84 -9.30 -8.40
N ARG A 151 -5.49 -9.37 -9.70
CA ARG A 151 -5.48 -8.17 -10.55
C ARG A 151 -6.85 -7.50 -10.67
N ILE A 152 -7.92 -8.28 -10.80
CA ILE A 152 -9.29 -7.76 -10.96
C ILE A 152 -9.77 -7.09 -9.68
N THR A 153 -9.47 -7.68 -8.52
CA THR A 153 -9.96 -7.20 -7.22
C THR A 153 -9.13 -6.04 -6.67
N GLN A 154 -7.81 -6.07 -6.80
CA GLN A 154 -6.94 -5.12 -6.13
C GLN A 154 -6.98 -3.72 -6.69
N ALA A 155 -6.87 -3.57 -8.01
CA ALA A 155 -6.82 -2.25 -8.61
C ALA A 155 -8.04 -1.36 -8.25
N PRO A 156 -9.31 -1.85 -8.28
CA PRO A 156 -10.46 -1.06 -7.87
C PRO A 156 -10.59 -0.90 -6.35
N ILE A 157 -10.41 -1.97 -5.57
CA ILE A 157 -10.54 -1.92 -4.11
C ILE A 157 -9.48 -0.99 -3.52
N HIS A 158 -8.21 -1.16 -3.90
CA HIS A 158 -7.11 -0.38 -3.37
C HIS A 158 -7.18 1.10 -3.78
N GLU A 159 -7.78 1.41 -4.93
CA GLU A 159 -8.05 2.80 -5.32
C GLU A 159 -9.21 3.40 -4.52
N PHE A 160 -10.30 2.66 -4.33
CA PHE A 160 -11.44 3.08 -3.52
C PHE A 160 -11.02 3.36 -2.07
N VAL A 161 -10.27 2.43 -1.47
CA VAL A 161 -9.76 2.51 -0.10
C VAL A 161 -8.93 3.78 0.06
N MET A 162 -7.98 4.05 -0.83
CA MET A 162 -7.08 5.19 -0.67
C MET A 162 -7.76 6.54 -0.94
N LYS A 163 -8.71 6.61 -1.89
CA LYS A 163 -9.54 7.81 -2.07
C LYS A 163 -10.35 8.11 -0.82
N ARG A 164 -11.00 7.09 -0.23
CA ARG A 164 -11.79 7.27 0.99
C ARG A 164 -10.92 7.64 2.20
N PHE A 165 -9.73 7.05 2.32
CA PHE A 165 -8.77 7.41 3.35
C PHE A 165 -8.36 8.88 3.26
N GLN A 166 -8.02 9.35 2.04
CA GLN A 166 -7.66 10.74 1.81
C GLN A 166 -8.81 11.71 2.12
N MET A 167 -10.04 11.39 1.73
CA MET A 167 -11.18 12.30 1.99
C MET A 167 -11.51 12.45 3.48
N LYS A 168 -11.23 11.45 4.32
CA LYS A 168 -11.68 11.42 5.72
C LYS A 168 -10.61 11.77 6.75
N ASN A 169 -9.34 11.52 6.48
CA ASN A 169 -8.27 11.57 7.51
C ASN A 169 -7.13 12.51 7.19
N VAL A 170 -7.20 13.19 6.05
CA VAL A 170 -6.10 13.92 5.46
C VAL A 170 -6.55 15.31 5.04
#